data_AF-A0A7U7GCY4-F1
#
_entry.id   AF-A0A7U7GCY4-F1
#
_cell.length_a   1.000
_cell.length_b   1.000
_cell.length_c   1.000
_cell.angle_alpha   90.00
_cell.angle_beta   90.00
_cell.angle_gamma   90.00
#
_symmetry.space_group_name_H-M   'P 1'
#
loop_
_entity.id
_entity.type
_entity.pdbx_description
1 polymer ?
#
loop_
_entity_poly.entity_id
_entity_poly.type
_entity_poly.pdbx_seq_one_letter_code
_entity_poly.pdbx_strand_id
1 'polypeptide(L)'
;MNCSAPRYIPDLVRAIRSATQKPIVVYPNSGEVYDAARRDWRGSGSGATFAEQAREWYACGARIIGGCCRTTPDHIRALAAWARALPPSSSSASEAK
;
A
#
# COMPACT_ATOMS: atom_id res chain seq x y z
N MET A 1 8.16 -1.99 2.65
CA MET A 1 8.50 -0.64 2.17
C MET A 1 7.54 0.39 2.75
N ASN A 2 8.01 1.57 3.09
CA ASN A 2 7.17 2.62 3.68
C ASN A 2 7.51 4.01 3.14
N CYS A 3 6.58 4.95 3.34
CA CYS A 3 6.68 6.39 3.06
C CYS A 3 6.84 6.81 1.58
N SER A 4 7.15 5.89 0.67
CA SER A 4 7.08 6.15 -0.77
C SER A 4 5.69 6.62 -1.17
N ALA A 5 5.60 7.49 -2.18
CA ALA A 5 4.32 7.97 -2.67
C ALA A 5 3.48 6.80 -3.23
N PRO A 6 2.16 6.76 -2.97
CA PRO A 6 1.21 5.76 -3.44
C PRO A 6 1.38 5.35 -4.91
N ARG A 7 1.62 6.32 -5.81
CA ARG A 7 1.80 6.11 -7.25
C ARG A 7 2.96 5.19 -7.63
N TYR A 8 3.99 5.07 -6.77
CA TYR A 8 5.16 4.23 -7.05
C TYR A 8 5.01 2.81 -6.50
N ILE A 9 4.03 2.57 -5.64
CA ILE A 9 3.87 1.28 -4.96
C ILE A 9 3.65 0.12 -5.94
N PRO A 10 2.81 0.22 -7.00
CA PRO A 10 2.62 -0.90 -7.93
C PRO A 10 3.92 -1.43 -8.54
N ASP A 11 4.75 -0.55 -9.11
CA ASP A 11 6.00 -0.95 -9.76
C ASP A 11 7.03 -1.49 -8.77
N LEU A 12 7.13 -0.87 -7.60
CA LEU A 12 8.03 -1.33 -6.56
C LEU A 12 7.59 -2.69 -5.98
N VAL A 13 6.29 -2.94 -5.83
CA VAL A 13 5.78 -4.25 -5.41
C VAL A 13 6.12 -5.32 -6.45
N ARG A 14 5.96 -5.03 -7.75
CA ARG A 14 6.34 -5.95 -8.84
C ARG A 14 7.85 -6.25 -8.80
N ALA A 15 8.68 -5.23 -8.64
CA ALA A 15 10.14 -5.38 -8.55
C ALA A 15 10.57 -6.19 -7.31
N ILE A 16 9.94 -5.98 -6.15
CA ILE A 16 10.21 -6.79 -4.96
C ILE A 16 9.71 -8.22 -5.18
N ARG A 17 8.55 -8.40 -5.81
CA ARG A 17 7.96 -9.72 -6.03
C ARG A 17 8.83 -10.59 -6.94
N SER A 18 9.53 -10.02 -7.92
CA SER A 18 10.44 -10.78 -8.77
C SER A 18 11.68 -11.29 -8.02
N ALA A 19 12.00 -10.75 -6.85
CA ALA A 19 13.20 -11.09 -6.08
C ALA A 19 12.94 -12.02 -4.87
N THR A 20 11.69 -12.26 -4.50
CA THR A 20 11.36 -13.08 -3.32
C THR A 20 9.96 -13.67 -3.42
N GLN A 21 9.63 -14.68 -2.63
CA GLN A 21 8.26 -15.19 -2.44
C GLN A 21 7.64 -14.74 -1.09
N LYS A 22 8.44 -14.16 -0.19
CA LYS A 22 7.98 -13.70 1.13
C LYS A 22 6.83 -12.69 1.02
N PRO A 23 5.93 -12.59 2.01
CA PRO A 23 4.87 -11.57 2.01
C PRO A 23 5.44 -10.15 1.86
N ILE A 24 4.86 -9.36 0.97
CA ILE A 24 5.27 -7.97 0.73
C ILE A 24 4.42 -7.04 1.59
N VAL A 25 5.10 -6.16 2.33
CA VAL A 25 4.50 -5.21 3.24
C VAL A 25 4.65 -3.79 2.70
N VAL A 26 3.55 -3.03 2.62
CA VAL A 26 3.53 -1.65 2.09
C VAL A 26 2.82 -0.68 3.04
N TYR A 27 3.46 0.45 3.32
CA TYR A 27 2.91 1.56 4.11
C TYR A 27 3.25 2.91 3.45
N PRO A 28 2.63 3.28 2.33
CA PRO A 28 2.94 4.55 1.65
C PRO A 28 2.52 5.77 2.47
N ASN A 29 3.04 6.95 2.09
CA ASN A 29 2.46 8.21 2.55
C ASN A 29 1.08 8.46 1.90
N SER A 30 0.34 9.51 2.25
CA SER A 30 -0.99 9.76 1.64
C SER A 30 -0.98 10.42 0.25
N GLY A 31 0.20 10.65 -0.33
CA GLY A 31 0.35 11.22 -1.68
C GLY A 31 0.89 12.64 -1.71
N GLU A 32 0.87 13.35 -0.57
CA GLU A 32 1.59 14.63 -0.44
C GLU A 32 3.10 14.45 -0.66
N VAL A 33 3.73 15.55 -1.10
CA VAL A 33 5.17 15.63 -1.30
C VAL A 33 5.78 16.40 -0.13
N TYR A 34 6.84 15.84 0.45
CA TYR A 34 7.61 16.51 1.48
C TYR A 34 8.57 17.53 0.83
N ASP A 35 8.47 18.80 1.22
CA ASP A 35 9.40 19.86 0.86
C ASP A 35 10.50 19.94 1.93
N ALA A 36 11.71 19.49 1.57
CA ALA A 36 12.84 19.46 2.50
C ALA A 36 13.36 20.86 2.88
N ALA A 37 13.22 21.86 2.00
CA ALA A 37 13.67 23.22 2.27
C ALA A 37 12.74 23.91 3.29
N ARG A 38 11.44 23.69 3.15
CA ARG A 38 10.41 24.25 4.03
C ARG A 38 10.10 23.38 5.25
N ARG A 39 10.56 22.13 5.22
CA ARG A 39 10.28 21.09 6.23
C ARG A 39 8.78 20.84 6.43
N ASP A 40 8.00 20.95 5.36
CA ASP A 40 6.55 20.79 5.39
C ASP A 40 6.04 19.85 4.27
N TRP A 41 4.74 19.54 4.31
CA TRP A 41 4.07 18.68 3.33
C TRP A 41 3.19 19.52 2.41
N ARG A 42 3.21 19.21 1.11
CA ARG A 42 2.52 19.97 0.07
C ARG A 42 1.76 19.07 -0.90
N GLY A 43 0.74 19.67 -1.52
CA GLY A 43 -0.16 18.99 -2.46
C GLY A 43 -1.35 18.35 -1.76
N SER A 44 -2.34 17.96 -2.55
CA SER A 44 -3.40 17.05 -2.14
C SER A 44 -2.98 15.61 -2.43
N GLY A 45 -3.55 14.65 -1.70
CA GLY A 45 -3.44 13.24 -2.08
C GLY A 45 -3.89 12.99 -3.52
N SER A 46 -3.62 11.78 -4.01
CA SER A 46 -4.14 11.32 -5.31
C SER A 46 -5.66 11.54 -5.40
N GLY A 47 -6.19 11.90 -6.57
CA GLY A 47 -7.64 12.02 -6.78
C GLY A 47 -8.43 10.72 -6.54
N ALA A 48 -7.73 9.57 -6.48
CA ALA A 48 -8.27 8.30 -6.00
C ALA A 48 -8.14 8.17 -4.48
N THR A 49 -9.12 7.52 -3.86
CA THR A 49 -9.08 7.22 -2.43
C THR A 49 -7.93 6.27 -2.09
N PHE A 50 -7.47 6.31 -0.84
CA PHE A 50 -6.40 5.42 -0.37
C PHE A 50 -6.78 3.93 -0.47
N ALA A 51 -8.06 3.60 -0.31
CA ALA A 51 -8.57 2.24 -0.42
C ALA A 51 -8.61 1.73 -1.88
N GLU A 52 -8.90 2.60 -2.86
CA GLU A 52 -8.84 2.23 -4.28
C GLU A 52 -7.41 1.88 -4.71
N GLN A 53 -6.44 2.68 -4.28
CA GLN A 53 -5.03 2.38 -4.57
C GLN A 53 -4.56 1.09 -3.89
N ALA A 54 -5.04 0.82 -2.67
CA ALA A 54 -4.72 -0.43 -1.97
C ALA A 54 -5.20 -1.69 -2.70
N ARG A 55 -6.30 -1.62 -3.45
CA ARG A 55 -6.75 -2.72 -4.33
C ARG A 55 -5.70 -3.05 -5.37
N GLU A 56 -5.13 -2.02 -5.99
CA GLU A 56 -4.06 -2.19 -6.97
C GLU A 56 -2.79 -2.77 -6.34
N TRP A 57 -2.38 -2.27 -5.17
CA TRP A 57 -1.18 -2.78 -4.49
C TRP A 57 -1.34 -4.25 -4.11
N TYR A 58 -2.53 -4.65 -3.64
CA TYR A 58 -2.85 -6.04 -3.33
C TYR A 58 -2.82 -6.94 -4.58
N ALA A 59 -3.41 -6.47 -5.68
CA ALA A 59 -3.38 -7.14 -6.97
C ALA A 59 -1.94 -7.33 -7.49
N CYS A 60 -1.05 -6.37 -7.23
CA CYS A 60 0.37 -6.46 -7.58
C CYS A 60 1.17 -7.44 -6.70
N GLY A 61 0.62 -7.88 -5.57
CA GLY A 61 1.27 -8.87 -4.69
C GLY A 61 1.53 -8.39 -3.26
N ALA A 62 1.13 -7.17 -2.89
CA ALA A 62 1.16 -6.75 -1.49
C ALA A 62 0.20 -7.61 -0.65
N ARG A 63 0.60 -7.91 0.60
CA ARG A 63 -0.19 -8.75 1.52
C ARG A 63 -0.48 -8.07 2.85
N ILE A 64 0.40 -7.16 3.28
CA ILE A 64 0.16 -6.32 4.45
C ILE A 64 0.20 -4.88 3.97
N ILE A 65 -0.91 -4.17 4.14
CA ILE A 65 -1.12 -2.81 3.62
C ILE A 65 -1.53 -1.91 4.77
N GLY A 66 -0.86 -0.77 4.91
CA GLY A 66 -1.28 0.30 5.82
C GLY A 66 -0.83 1.66 5.33
N GLY A 67 -0.54 2.57 6.26
CA GLY A 67 -0.13 3.94 5.96
C GLY A 67 1.07 4.40 6.76
N CYS A 68 1.78 5.41 6.25
CA CYS A 68 2.90 6.07 6.90
C CYS A 68 2.60 7.58 7.05
N CYS A 69 3.52 8.46 6.69
CA CYS A 69 3.35 9.89 6.86
C CYS A 69 2.06 10.40 6.22
N ARG A 70 1.38 11.30 6.94
CA ARG A 70 0.16 11.99 6.49
C ARG A 70 -1.07 11.11 6.30
N THR A 71 -0.94 9.79 6.41
CA THR A 71 -2.11 8.91 6.50
C THR A 71 -2.87 9.14 7.80
N THR A 72 -4.19 8.98 7.76
CA THR A 72 -5.10 9.30 8.87
C THR A 72 -5.87 8.05 9.31
N PRO A 73 -6.51 8.07 10.50
CA PRO A 73 -7.42 7.01 10.91
C PRO A 73 -8.53 6.71 9.88
N ASP A 74 -8.99 7.72 9.14
CA ASP A 74 -10.02 7.54 8.10
C ASP A 74 -9.50 6.72 6.92
N HIS A 75 -8.24 6.93 6.51
CA HIS A 75 -7.61 6.07 5.50
C HIS A 75 -7.55 4.61 5.97
N ILE A 76 -7.15 4.37 7.23
CA ILE A 76 -7.09 3.02 7.79
C ILE A 76 -8.49 2.40 7.92
N ARG A 77 -9.52 3.18 8.27
CA ARG A 77 -10.91 2.69 8.31
C ARG A 77 -11.38 2.27 6.93
N ALA A 78 -11.10 3.06 5.89
CA ALA A 78 -11.43 2.73 4.50
C ALA A 78 -10.70 1.47 4.02
N LEU A 79 -9.39 1.35 4.31
CA LEU A 79 -8.62 0.14 4.03
C LEU A 79 -9.22 -1.09 4.70
N ALA A 80 -9.53 -1.00 6.00
CA ALA A 80 -10.02 -2.12 6.78
C ALA A 80 -11.45 -2.52 6.37
N ALA A 81 -12.31 -1.57 6.00
CA ALA A 81 -13.62 -1.84 5.44
C ALA A 81 -13.51 -2.62 4.12
N TRP A 82 -12.63 -2.19 3.22
CA TRP A 82 -12.37 -2.90 1.97
C TRP A 82 -11.77 -4.29 2.21
N ALA A 83 -10.74 -4.40 3.06
CA ALA A 83 -10.07 -5.67 3.33
C ALA A 83 -11.00 -6.72 3.95
N ARG A 84 -11.93 -6.30 4.82
CA ARG A 84 -12.96 -7.18 5.39
C ARG A 84 -14.02 -7.65 4.38
N ALA A 85 -14.17 -6.94 3.27
CA ALA A 85 -15.07 -7.33 2.18
C ALA A 85 -14.40 -8.27 1.16
N LEU A 86 -13.09 -8.54 1.29
CA LEU A 86 -12.42 -9.51 0.43
C LEU A 86 -12.90 -10.94 0.74
N PRO A 87 -13.06 -11.80 -0.27
CA PRO A 87 -13.33 -13.21 -0.03
C PRO A 87 -12.16 -13.84 0.73
N PRO A 88 -12.42 -14.84 1.60
CA PRO A 88 -11.35 -15.57 2.27
C PRO A 88 -10.42 -16.18 1.23
N SER A 89 -9.11 -16.07 1.45
CA SER A 89 -8.11 -16.67 0.55
C SER A 89 -8.27 -18.20 0.55
N SER A 90 -8.44 -18.80 -0.62
CA SER A 90 -8.29 -20.25 -0.78
C SER A 90 -6.83 -20.61 -0.46
N SER A 91 -6.58 -21.25 0.68
CA SER A 91 -5.24 -21.72 1.01
C SER A 91 -4.82 -22.81 0.03
N SER A 92 -3.94 -22.50 -0.93
CA SER A 92 -3.06 -23.51 -1.50
C SER A 92 -1.80 -23.52 -0.64
N ALA A 93 -1.84 -24.28 0.45
CA ALA A 93 -0.63 -24.73 1.12
C ALA A 93 0.05 -25.74 0.17
N SER A 94 0.87 -25.24 -0.75
CA SER A 94 1.90 -26.05 -1.37
C SER A 94 3.11 -25.98 -0.44
N GLU A 95 3.26 -26.97 0.44
CA GLU A 95 4.56 -27.27 1.04
C GLU A 95 5.54 -27.58 -0.10
N ALA A 96 6.50 -26.68 -0.30
CA ALA A 96 7.66 -26.97 -1.13
C ALA A 96 8.64 -27.79 -0.27
N LYS A 97 8.85 -29.03 -0.70
CA LYS A 97 9.87 -29.97 -0.20
C LYS A 97 11.28 -29.47 -0.50
#